data_AF-A0A7W2FW14-F1
#
_entry.id   AF-A0A7W2FW14-F1
#
_cell.length_a   1.000
_cell.length_b   1.000
_cell.length_c   1.000
_cell.angle_alpha   90.00
_cell.angle_beta   90.00
_cell.angle_gamma   90.00
#
_symmetry.space_group_name_H-M   'P 1'
#
loop_
_entity.id
_entity.type
_entity.pdbx_description
1 polymer ?
#
loop_
_entity_poly.entity_id
_entity_poly.type
_entity_poly.pdbx_seq_one_letter_code
_entity_poly.pdbx_strand_id
1 'polypeptide(L)' 'MTESLKHTIKILEKVSFSKDLFIKEVTKAIDLLLPYEIDQLKEWILNFTKNKSDFKEVLNYV' A
#
# COMPACT_ATOMS: atom_id res chain seq x y z
N MET A 1 10.30 0.06 11.46
CA MET A 1 9.95 0.59 10.13
C MET A 1 11.23 0.95 9.39
N THR A 2 11.56 0.20 8.35
CA THR A 2 12.75 0.34 7.48
C THR A 2 12.66 1.54 6.54
N GLU A 3 13.78 1.92 5.91
CA GLU A 3 13.79 2.95 4.87
C GLU A 3 13.00 2.52 3.61
N SER A 4 13.08 1.25 3.23
CA SER A 4 12.36 0.68 2.10
C SER A 4 10.85 0.85 2.25
N LEU A 5 10.28 0.46 3.39
CA LEU A 5 8.84 0.60 3.65
C LEU A 5 8.39 2.07 3.71
N LYS A 6 9.20 2.97 4.30
CA LYS A 6 8.89 4.41 4.32
C LYS A 6 8.85 5.00 2.90
N HIS A 7 9.76 4.57 2.03
CA HIS A 7 9.78 5.00 0.64
C HIS A 7 8.54 4.52 -0.12
N THR A 8 8.20 3.24 0.03
CA THR A 8 6.98 2.65 -0.51
C THR A 8 5.74 3.44 -0.11
N ILE A 9 5.57 3.71 1.19
CA ILE A 9 4.40 4.44 1.68
C ILE A 9 4.29 5.84 1.08
N LYS A 10 5.41 6.58 0.95
CA LYS A 10 5.40 7.89 0.29
C LYS A 10 4.96 7.82 -1.17
N ILE A 11 5.33 6.78 -1.90
CA ILE A 11 4.88 6.56 -3.28
C ILE A 11 3.37 6.30 -3.28
N LEU A 12 2.90 5.40 -2.43
CA LEU A 12 1.49 5.04 -2.32
C LEU A 12 0.61 6.25 -1.94
N GLU A 13 1.03 7.09 -1.01
CA GLU A 13 0.35 8.34 -0.69
C GLU A 13 0.25 9.26 -1.90
N LYS A 14 1.34 9.42 -2.66
CA LYS A 14 1.36 10.24 -3.88
C LYS A 14 0.43 9.73 -4.98
N VAL A 15 0.29 8.42 -5.15
CA VAL A 15 -0.58 7.82 -6.18
C VAL A 15 -2.01 7.56 -5.70
N SER A 16 -2.31 7.83 -4.42
CA SER A 16 -3.62 7.56 -3.80
C SER A 16 -4.80 8.36 -4.35
N PHE A 17 -4.57 9.28 -5.29
CA PHE A 17 -5.61 9.97 -6.04
C PHE A 17 -6.25 9.09 -7.12
N SER A 18 -5.60 8.01 -7.54
CA SER A 18 -6.08 7.09 -8.58
C SER A 18 -5.99 5.65 -8.08
N LYS A 19 -7.14 4.95 -8.07
CA LYS A 19 -7.24 3.56 -7.62
C LYS A 19 -6.37 2.62 -8.45
N ASP A 20 -6.38 2.77 -9.78
CA ASP A 20 -5.54 1.96 -10.69
C ASP A 20 -4.05 2.15 -10.46
N LEU A 21 -3.59 3.39 -10.30
CA LEU A 21 -2.17 3.65 -9.99
C LEU A 21 -1.79 3.13 -8.61
N PHE A 22 -2.68 3.28 -7.63
CA PHE A 22 -2.44 2.77 -6.28
C PHE A 22 -2.28 1.25 -6.27
N ILE A 23 -3.20 0.51 -6.91
CA ILE A 23 -3.10 -0.97 -7.01
C ILE A 23 -1.79 -1.37 -7.69
N LYS A 24 -1.43 -0.71 -8.80
CA LYS A 24 -0.19 -1.00 -9.53
C LYS A 24 1.07 -0.81 -8.69
N GLU A 25 1.14 0.26 -7.91
CA GLU A 25 2.29 0.51 -7.03
C GLU A 25 2.28 -0.39 -5.79
N VAL A 26 1.11 -0.79 -5.28
CA VAL A 26 1.00 -1.80 -4.21
C VAL A 26 1.56 -3.15 -4.67
N THR A 27 1.18 -3.62 -5.86
CA THR A 27 1.71 -4.89 -6.40
C THR A 27 3.23 -4.85 -6.51
N LYS A 28 3.81 -3.77 -7.06
CA LYS A 28 5.27 -3.59 -7.12
C LYS A 28 5.93 -3.58 -5.74
N ALA A 29 5.27 -2.99 -4.75
CA ALA A 29 5.78 -2.95 -3.40
C ALA A 29 5.83 -4.35 -2.76
N ILE A 30 4.81 -5.19 -3.01
CA ILE A 30 4.76 -6.57 -2.51
C ILE A 30 5.93 -7.39 -3.09
N ASP A 31 6.25 -7.23 -4.38
CA ASP A 31 7.38 -7.91 -5.03
C ASP A 31 8.76 -7.45 -4.50
N LEU A 32 8.86 -6.24 -3.95
CA LEU A 32 10.13 -5.63 -3.52
C LEU A 32 10.39 -5.75 -2.01
N LEU A 33 9.34 -5.81 -1.21
CA LEU A 33 9.41 -5.79 0.25
C LEU A 33 9.64 -7.19 0.84
N LEU A 34 10.30 -7.23 2.00
CA LEU A 34 10.44 -8.47 2.76
C LEU A 34 9.09 -8.87 3.38
N PRO A 35 8.88 -10.16 3.70
CA PRO A 35 7.59 -10.65 4.23
C PRO A 35 7.06 -9.86 5.43
N TYR A 36 7.94 -9.46 6.35
CA TYR A 36 7.54 -8.67 7.53
C TYR A 36 7.18 -7.21 7.18
N GLU A 37 7.74 -6.67 6.11
CA GLU A 37 7.41 -5.32 5.63
C GLU A 37 6.08 -5.32 4.86
N ILE A 38 5.75 -6.42 4.18
CA ILE A 38 4.45 -6.63 3.54
C ILE A 38 3.34 -6.64 4.61
N ASP A 39 3.56 -7.29 5.75
CA ASP A 39 2.61 -7.28 6.88
C ASP A 39 2.37 -5.84 7.40
N GLN A 40 3.46 -5.09 7.60
CA GLN A 40 3.38 -3.68 8.00
C GLN A 40 2.70 -2.81 6.92
N LEU A 41 2.93 -3.11 5.65
CA LEU A 41 2.27 -2.44 4.53
C LEU A 41 0.76 -2.73 4.52
N LYS A 42 0.34 -3.98 4.79
CA LYS A 42 -1.07 -4.37 4.91
C LYS A 42 -1.77 -3.59 6.01
N GLU A 43 -1.18 -3.52 7.20
CA GLU A 43 -1.71 -2.72 8.31
C GLU A 43 -1.82 -1.24 7.94
N TRP A 44 -0.80 -0.70 7.27
CA TRP A 44 -0.83 0.69 6.81
C TRP A 44 -1.95 0.94 5.79
N ILE A 45 -2.09 0.08 4.77
CA ILE A 45 -3.16 0.19 3.76
C ILE A 45 -4.53 0.10 4.43
N LEU A 46 -4.74 -0.84 5.36
CA LEU A 46 -5.97 -0.97 6.12
C LEU A 46 -6.31 0.33 6.86
N ASN A 47 -5.34 0.94 7.54
CA ASN A 47 -5.56 2.17 8.28
C ASN A 47 -5.76 3.39 7.36
N PHE A 48 -5.01 3.46 6.26
CA PHE A 48 -5.11 4.52 5.25
C PHE A 48 -6.47 4.52 4.54
N THR A 49 -6.99 3.32 4.25
CA THR A 49 -8.25 3.12 3.54
C THR A 49 -9.46 3.05 4.48
N LYS A 50 -9.25 2.97 5.81
CA LYS A 50 -10.31 2.99 6.82
C LYS A 50 -11.26 4.18 6.67
N ASN A 51 -10.74 5.33 6.25
CA ASN A 51 -11.50 6.56 6.05
C ASN A 51 -11.97 6.77 4.59
N LYS A 52 -11.63 5.86 3.67
CA LYS A 52 -11.97 5.92 2.23
C LYS A 52 -12.65 4.63 1.80
N SER A 53 -13.98 4.60 1.90
CA SER A 53 -14.82 3.45 1.55
C SER A 53 -14.56 2.87 0.15
N ASP A 54 -14.16 3.69 -0.82
CA ASP A 54 -13.82 3.30 -2.20
C ASP A 54 -12.60 2.38 -2.35
N PHE A 55 -11.74 2.30 -1.33
CA PHE A 55 -10.47 1.57 -1.38
C PHE A 55 -10.51 0.20 -0.69
N LYS A 56 -11.64 -0.23 -0.12
CA LYS A 56 -11.75 -1.54 0.53
C LYS A 56 -11.43 -2.70 -0.42
N GLU A 57 -11.73 -2.55 -1.71
CA GLU A 57 -11.41 -3.55 -2.73
C GLU A 57 -9.91 -3.70 -3.00
N VAL A 58 -9.07 -2.72 -2.64
CA VAL A 58 -7.61 -2.82 -2.83
C VAL A 58 -7.02 -3.95 -1.98
N LEU A 59 -7.63 -4.27 -0.85
CA LEU A 59 -7.18 -5.37 0.02
C LEU A 59 -7.31 -6.75 -0.64
N ASN A 60 -8.11 -6.90 -1.70
CA ASN A 60 -8.19 -8.16 -2.45
C ASN A 60 -6.95 -8.41 -3.32
N TYR A 61 -6.06 -7.43 -3.48
CA TYR A 61 -4.85 -7.51 -4.29
C TYR A 61 -3.56 -7.71 -3.46
N VAL A 62 -3.66 -7.85 -2.13
CA VAL A 62 -2.52 -7.89 -1.19
C VAL A 62 -2.51 -9.16 -0.34
#